data_AF-A0AAD7BRS8-F1
#
_entry.id   AF-A0AAD7BRS8-F1
#
_cell.length_a   1.000
_cell.length_b   1.000
_cell.length_c   1.000
_cell.angle_alpha   90.00
_cell.angle_beta   90.00
_cell.angle_gamma   90.00
#
_symmetry.space_group_name_H-M   'P 1'
#
loop_
_entity.id
_entity.type
_entity.pdbx_description
1 polymer ?
#
loop_
_entity_poly.entity_id
_entity_poly.type
_entity_poly.pdbx_seq_one_letter_code
_entity_poly.pdbx_strand_id
1 'polypeptide(L)'
;MSLLEARSKALKNAAVASTLRRIPPEILGLIFEWTLLTKDRRKELLRPHASPWVLTRVSSLWRAVSISTPRLWSLVYIHAASYIPPLSMVQAQVARAGTLQIQFHGCENEDVDRQTELFDLLCEHSTRWEELALISIASFVSRMDALRGRLPALKQLWLQWAEAASHQGVDSIDCFETCHCEKRSTRISH
;
A
#
# COMPACT_ATOMS: atom_id res chain seq x y z
N MET A 1 8.32 8.14 39.17
CA MET A 1 7.03 7.46 38.88
C MET A 1 6.61 6.73 40.14
N SER A 2 5.54 7.18 40.80
CA SER A 2 5.04 6.57 42.02
C SER A 2 4.19 5.32 41.72
N LEU A 3 4.14 4.35 42.64
CA LEU A 3 3.34 3.12 42.50
C LEU A 3 1.83 3.40 42.29
N LEU A 4 1.33 4.52 42.81
CA LEU A 4 -0.06 4.96 42.66
C LEU A 4 -0.39 5.42 41.23
N GLU A 5 0.55 6.11 40.57
CA GLU A 5 0.41 6.52 39.16
C GLU A 5 0.39 5.31 38.23
N ALA A 6 1.27 4.32 38.47
CA ALA A 6 1.31 3.08 37.70
C ALA A 6 0.01 2.28 37.82
N ARG A 7 -0.54 2.17 39.03
CA ARG A 7 -1.82 1.47 39.29
C ARG A 7 -3.02 2.18 38.64
N SER A 8 -3.08 3.51 38.73
CA SER A 8 -4.12 4.32 38.08
C SER A 8 -4.09 4.16 36.56
N LYS A 9 -2.88 4.17 35.96
CA LYS A 9 -2.69 3.94 34.53
C LYS A 9 -3.12 2.53 34.11
N ALA A 10 -2.77 1.52 34.88
CA ALA A 10 -3.19 0.13 34.61
C ALA A 10 -4.70 -0.06 34.66
N LEU A 11 -5.39 0.54 35.65
CA LEU A 11 -6.85 0.48 35.77
C LEU A 11 -7.57 1.17 34.60
N LYS A 12 -7.09 2.36 34.20
CA LYS A 12 -7.60 3.06 33.01
C LYS A 12 -7.42 2.20 31.75
N ASN A 13 -6.25 1.60 31.56
CA ASN A 13 -5.97 0.71 30.43
C ASN A 13 -6.89 -0.52 30.44
N ALA A 14 -7.14 -1.12 31.60
CA ALA A 14 -8.05 -2.26 31.74
C ALA A 14 -9.51 -1.90 31.44
N ALA A 15 -9.97 -0.71 31.86
CA ALA A 15 -11.33 -0.23 31.58
C ALA A 15 -11.54 0.08 30.08
N VAL A 16 -10.55 0.69 29.43
CA VAL A 16 -10.58 0.90 27.97
C VAL A 16 -10.56 -0.45 27.25
N ALA A 17 -9.71 -1.39 27.67
CA ALA A 17 -9.67 -2.73 27.09
C ALA A 17 -10.98 -3.51 27.29
N SER A 18 -11.68 -3.34 28.42
CA SER A 18 -12.96 -4.02 28.67
C SER A 18 -14.08 -3.47 27.76
N THR A 19 -14.07 -2.16 27.50
CA THR A 19 -15.04 -1.51 26.61
C THR A 19 -14.83 -1.94 25.16
N LEU A 20 -13.57 -1.98 24.70
CA LEU A 20 -13.22 -2.43 23.35
C LEU A 20 -13.57 -3.90 23.09
N ARG A 21 -13.61 -4.75 24.12
CA ARG A 21 -14.06 -6.15 24.00
C ARG A 21 -15.57 -6.31 23.81
N ARG A 22 -16.37 -5.28 24.06
CA ARG A 22 -17.83 -5.30 23.90
C ARG A 22 -18.27 -4.79 22.52
N ILE A 23 -17.35 -4.23 21.74
CA ILE A 23 -17.61 -3.80 20.37
C ILE A 23 -17.68 -5.05 19.48
N PRO A 24 -18.74 -5.23 18.68
CA PRO A 24 -18.81 -6.32 17.71
C PRO A 24 -17.61 -6.27 16.74
N PRO A 25 -17.03 -7.42 16.36
CA PRO A 25 -15.89 -7.49 15.44
C PRO A 25 -16.07 -6.68 14.15
N GLU A 26 -17.29 -6.63 13.62
CA GLU A 26 -17.64 -5.93 12.38
C GLU A 26 -17.50 -4.41 12.55
N ILE A 27 -18.00 -3.87 13.67
CA ILE A 27 -17.88 -2.45 14.00
C ILE A 27 -16.42 -2.09 14.25
N LEU A 28 -15.66 -2.97 14.89
CA LEU A 28 -14.23 -2.76 15.10
C LEU A 28 -13.46 -2.76 13.77
N GLY A 29 -13.83 -3.65 12.83
CA GLY A 29 -13.30 -3.66 11.46
C GLY A 29 -13.58 -2.36 10.71
N LEU A 30 -14.82 -1.86 10.79
CA LEU A 30 -15.19 -0.56 10.23
C LEU A 30 -14.32 0.57 10.81
N ILE A 31 -14.13 0.62 12.13
CA ILE A 31 -13.24 1.61 12.78
C ILE A 31 -11.80 1.49 12.25
N PHE A 32 -11.29 0.27 12.06
CA PHE A 32 -9.95 0.07 11.51
C PHE A 32 -9.82 0.59 10.08
N GLU A 33 -10.85 0.49 9.24
CA GLU A 33 -10.80 1.02 7.87
C GLU A 33 -10.55 2.53 7.84
N TRP A 34 -11.06 3.28 8.81
CA TRP A 34 -10.81 4.72 8.93
C TRP A 34 -9.33 5.06 9.18
N THR A 35 -8.54 4.12 9.69
CA THR A 35 -7.10 4.33 9.88
C THR A 35 -6.32 4.42 8.57
N LEU A 36 -6.89 3.95 7.45
CA LEU A 36 -6.27 4.02 6.12
C LEU A 36 -6.48 5.37 5.42
N LEU A 37 -7.46 6.17 5.86
CA LEU A 37 -7.95 7.34 5.13
C LEU A 37 -7.10 8.60 5.31
N THR A 38 -5.99 8.52 6.04
CA THR A 38 -5.09 9.66 6.18
C THR A 38 -4.17 9.75 4.96
N LYS A 39 -4.44 10.71 4.07
CA LYS A 39 -3.78 10.85 2.76
C LYS A 39 -2.24 10.80 2.82
N ASP A 40 -1.65 11.30 3.91
CA ASP A 40 -0.20 11.30 4.15
C ASP A 40 0.38 9.91 4.48
N ARG A 41 -0.41 8.97 5.01
CA ARG A 41 0.10 7.69 5.50
C ARG A 41 0.10 6.56 4.48
N ARG A 42 -0.29 6.82 3.23
CA ARG A 42 -0.25 5.81 2.16
C ARG A 42 1.16 5.27 1.94
N LYS A 43 2.19 6.12 2.07
CA LYS A 43 3.61 5.74 2.02
C LYS A 43 4.05 4.81 3.15
N GLU A 44 3.26 4.74 4.23
CA GLU A 44 3.56 3.92 5.40
C GLU A 44 2.89 2.55 5.35
N LEU A 45 1.95 2.27 4.42
CA LEU A 45 1.11 1.05 4.47
C LEU A 45 1.90 -0.28 4.49
N LEU A 46 3.08 -0.29 3.87
CA LEU A 46 3.99 -1.44 3.87
C LEU A 46 5.13 -1.27 4.89
N ARG A 47 4.88 -0.57 6.00
CA ARG A 47 5.78 -0.46 7.15
C ARG A 47 5.25 -1.29 8.32
N PRO A 48 6.10 -2.02 9.06
CA PRO A 48 5.66 -2.84 10.19
C PRO A 48 4.99 -2.07 11.33
N HIS A 49 5.28 -0.77 11.45
CA HIS A 49 4.80 0.11 12.51
C HIS A 49 3.55 0.93 12.12
N ALA A 50 3.04 0.76 10.90
CA ALA A 50 1.93 1.53 10.38
C ALA A 50 0.67 0.67 10.22
N SER A 51 -0.47 1.32 9.99
CA SER A 51 -1.71 0.61 9.64
C SER A 51 -1.58 -0.04 8.26
N PRO A 52 -2.13 -1.24 8.01
CA PRO A 52 -2.91 -2.07 8.94
C PRO A 52 -2.05 -2.96 9.88
N TRP A 53 -0.73 -3.04 9.67
CA TRP A 53 0.15 -3.96 10.39
C TRP A 53 0.20 -3.75 11.89
N VAL A 54 0.21 -2.49 12.35
CA VAL A 54 0.22 -2.17 13.78
C VAL A 54 -1.01 -2.72 14.51
N LEU A 55 -2.17 -2.77 13.84
CA LEU A 55 -3.42 -3.28 14.41
C LEU A 55 -3.31 -4.77 14.75
N THR A 56 -2.53 -5.52 13.95
CA THR A 56 -2.27 -6.94 14.19
C THR A 56 -1.39 -7.20 15.40
N ARG A 57 -0.85 -6.17 16.06
CA ARG A 57 0.08 -6.31 17.20
C ARG A 57 -0.50 -5.84 18.53
N VAL A 58 -1.71 -5.26 18.54
CA VAL A 58 -2.31 -4.69 19.75
C VAL A 58 -2.86 -5.77 20.69
N SER A 59 -3.70 -6.67 20.17
CA SER A 59 -4.30 -7.77 20.93
C SER A 59 -4.68 -8.93 20.01
N SER A 60 -5.01 -10.10 20.58
CA SER A 60 -5.52 -11.24 19.80
C SER A 60 -6.82 -10.91 19.06
N LEU A 61 -7.74 -10.19 19.71
CA LEU A 61 -9.00 -9.73 19.11
C LEU A 61 -8.72 -8.80 17.92
N TRP A 62 -7.87 -7.80 18.10
CA TRP A 62 -7.54 -6.85 17.03
C TRP A 62 -6.85 -7.55 15.86
N ARG A 63 -5.93 -8.48 16.15
CA ARG A 63 -5.32 -9.31 15.10
C ARG A 63 -6.36 -10.10 14.32
N ALA A 64 -7.29 -10.78 14.99
CA ALA A 64 -8.33 -11.56 14.33
C ALA A 64 -9.21 -10.67 13.44
N VAL A 65 -9.67 -9.52 13.96
CA VAL A 65 -10.48 -8.56 13.21
C VAL A 65 -9.71 -7.98 12.02
N SER A 66 -8.46 -7.55 12.22
CA SER A 66 -7.65 -6.99 11.13
C SER A 66 -7.42 -8.01 10.02
N ILE A 67 -7.09 -9.26 10.34
CA ILE A 67 -6.87 -10.31 9.33
C ILE A 67 -8.17 -10.67 8.60
N SER A 68 -9.30 -10.70 9.31
CA SER A 68 -10.63 -11.04 8.74
C SER A 68 -11.34 -9.87 8.05
N THR A 69 -10.70 -8.70 7.94
CA THR A 69 -11.25 -7.53 7.24
C THR A 69 -10.45 -7.26 5.95
N PRO A 70 -10.83 -7.82 4.79
CA PRO A 70 -10.01 -7.77 3.57
C PRO A 70 -9.78 -6.37 3.02
N ARG A 71 -10.73 -5.45 3.25
CA ARG A 71 -10.63 -4.04 2.84
C ARG A 71 -9.41 -3.35 3.45
N LEU A 72 -8.94 -3.80 4.62
CA LEU A 72 -7.75 -3.26 5.26
C LEU A 72 -6.47 -3.45 4.44
N TRP A 73 -6.44 -4.47 3.61
CA TRP A 73 -5.26 -4.93 2.89
C TRP A 73 -5.31 -4.60 1.40
N SER A 74 -6.41 -4.01 0.93
CA SER A 74 -6.71 -3.87 -0.50
C SER A 74 -5.84 -2.83 -1.20
N LEU A 75 -5.39 -1.79 -0.50
CA LEU A 75 -4.50 -0.77 -1.07
C LEU A 75 -3.02 -1.16 -0.88
N VAL A 76 -2.34 -1.48 -1.99
CA VAL A 76 -0.89 -1.72 -2.03
C VAL A 76 -0.21 -0.48 -2.60
N TYR A 77 0.57 0.21 -1.77
CA TYR A 77 1.32 1.41 -2.17
C TYR A 77 2.83 1.15 -2.05
N ILE A 78 3.54 1.16 -3.18
CA ILE A 78 4.99 0.97 -3.25
C ILE A 78 5.59 2.19 -3.94
N HIS A 79 6.58 2.81 -3.29
CA HIS A 79 7.35 3.92 -3.85
C HIS A 79 8.83 3.63 -3.68
N ALA A 80 9.46 3.11 -4.74
CA ALA A 80 10.79 2.52 -4.68
C ALA A 80 11.85 3.50 -4.16
N ALA A 81 11.82 4.76 -4.60
CA ALA A 81 12.74 5.81 -4.13
C ALA A 81 12.57 6.21 -2.65
N SER A 82 11.50 5.76 -1.99
CA SER A 82 11.30 5.99 -0.55
C SER A 82 11.56 4.73 0.26
N TYR A 83 11.09 3.59 -0.24
CA TYR A 83 11.23 2.29 0.41
C TYR A 83 10.80 1.15 -0.50
N ILE A 84 11.66 0.14 -0.59
CA ILE A 84 11.34 -1.16 -1.17
C ILE A 84 10.96 -2.11 -0.02
N PRO A 85 9.68 -2.50 0.11
CA PRO A 85 9.24 -3.39 1.17
C PRO A 85 9.73 -4.83 0.97
N PRO A 86 9.86 -5.63 2.04
CA PRO A 86 10.15 -7.06 1.92
C PRO A 86 9.06 -7.79 1.15
N LEU A 87 9.44 -8.72 0.26
CA LEU A 87 8.52 -9.52 -0.54
C LEU A 87 7.45 -10.22 0.32
N SER A 88 7.87 -10.81 1.45
CA SER A 88 6.98 -11.51 2.39
C SER A 88 5.87 -10.62 2.97
N MET A 89 6.13 -9.32 3.10
CA MET A 89 5.15 -8.36 3.59
C MET A 89 4.08 -8.08 2.54
N VAL A 90 4.50 -7.87 1.28
CA VAL A 90 3.60 -7.69 0.15
C VAL A 90 2.77 -8.94 -0.08
N GLN A 91 3.40 -10.12 -0.05
CA GLN A 91 2.72 -11.41 -0.18
C GLN A 91 1.63 -11.59 0.89
N ALA A 92 1.96 -11.32 2.16
CA ALA A 92 0.99 -11.43 3.24
C ALA A 92 -0.14 -10.38 3.14
N GLN A 93 0.11 -9.20 2.59
CA GLN A 93 -0.93 -8.21 2.33
C GLN A 93 -1.87 -8.66 1.21
N VAL A 94 -1.31 -9.09 0.08
CA VAL A 94 -2.08 -9.56 -1.09
C VAL A 94 -2.93 -10.79 -0.75
N ALA A 95 -2.39 -11.69 0.08
CA ALA A 95 -3.10 -12.88 0.56
C ALA A 95 -4.33 -12.54 1.43
N ARG A 96 -4.30 -11.42 2.17
CA ARG A 96 -5.40 -10.99 3.04
C ARG A 96 -6.42 -10.09 2.35
N ALA A 97 -6.02 -9.44 1.26
CA ALA A 97 -6.90 -8.58 0.49
C ALA A 97 -8.02 -9.39 -0.17
N GLY A 98 -9.13 -8.73 -0.50
CA GLY A 98 -10.20 -9.31 -1.34
C GLY A 98 -10.02 -8.87 -2.79
N THR A 99 -9.95 -7.56 -3.00
CA THR A 99 -9.54 -6.92 -4.25
C THR A 99 -8.27 -6.13 -4.05
N LEU A 100 -7.63 -5.69 -5.13
CA LEU A 100 -6.36 -4.97 -5.09
C LEU A 100 -6.48 -3.62 -5.80
N GLN A 101 -6.09 -2.56 -5.10
CA GLN A 101 -5.81 -1.24 -5.64
C GLN A 101 -4.31 -1.03 -5.51
N ILE A 102 -3.61 -0.92 -6.62
CA ILE A 102 -2.16 -0.91 -6.66
C ILE A 102 -1.69 0.47 -7.09
N GLN A 103 -0.78 1.05 -6.31
CA GLN A 103 -0.02 2.24 -6.68
C GLN A 103 1.45 1.88 -6.60
N PHE A 104 2.09 1.74 -7.75
CA PHE A 104 3.48 1.32 -7.86
C PHE A 104 4.27 2.42 -8.56
N HIS A 105 5.19 3.03 -7.82
CA HIS A 105 6.11 4.04 -8.33
C HIS A 105 7.51 3.43 -8.36
N GLY A 106 7.96 3.02 -9.55
CA GLY A 106 9.30 2.50 -9.79
C GLY A 106 10.35 3.61 -9.79
N CYS A 107 11.62 3.23 -9.60
CA CYS A 107 12.77 4.12 -9.67
C CYS A 107 13.95 3.38 -10.31
N GLU A 108 14.50 3.92 -11.41
CA GLU A 108 15.61 3.30 -12.15
C GLU A 108 16.93 3.31 -11.37
N ASN A 109 17.09 4.27 -10.45
CA ASN A 109 18.30 4.43 -9.64
C ASN A 109 18.29 3.56 -8.37
N GLU A 110 17.22 2.80 -8.13
CA GLU A 110 17.08 1.90 -6.99
C GLU A 110 17.19 0.44 -7.45
N ASP A 111 17.17 -0.51 -6.51
CA ASP A 111 17.26 -1.95 -6.79
C ASP A 111 16.14 -2.43 -7.75
N VAL A 112 16.46 -2.46 -9.04
CA VAL A 112 15.51 -2.78 -10.12
C VAL A 112 15.05 -4.24 -10.04
N ASP A 113 15.93 -5.15 -9.63
CA ASP A 113 15.63 -6.58 -9.52
C ASP A 113 14.60 -6.82 -8.41
N ARG A 114 14.73 -6.17 -7.26
CA ARG A 114 13.72 -6.25 -6.20
C ARG A 114 12.39 -5.62 -6.58
N GLN A 115 12.41 -4.47 -7.24
CA GLN A 115 11.18 -3.84 -7.72
C GLN A 115 10.46 -4.72 -8.72
N THR A 116 11.24 -5.35 -9.59
CA THR A 116 10.81 -6.36 -10.56
C THR A 116 10.16 -7.55 -9.86
N GLU A 117 10.82 -8.15 -8.88
CA GLU A 117 10.28 -9.27 -8.09
C GLU A 117 8.96 -8.90 -7.40
N LEU A 118 8.88 -7.70 -6.82
CA LEU A 118 7.65 -7.19 -6.21
C LEU A 118 6.51 -7.04 -7.23
N PHE A 119 6.81 -6.51 -8.42
CA PHE A 119 5.79 -6.31 -9.44
C PHE A 119 5.35 -7.65 -10.06
N ASP A 120 6.27 -8.61 -10.24
CA ASP A 120 5.95 -9.98 -10.66
C ASP A 120 5.01 -10.66 -9.66
N LEU A 121 5.30 -10.57 -8.36
CA LEU A 121 4.39 -11.06 -7.30
C LEU A 121 3.00 -10.43 -7.42
N LEU A 122 2.89 -9.13 -7.68
CA LEU A 122 1.59 -8.48 -7.86
C LEU A 122 0.86 -9.03 -9.09
N CYS A 123 1.59 -9.24 -10.20
CA CYS A 123 1.04 -9.74 -11.47
C CYS A 123 0.41 -11.12 -11.35
N GLU A 124 0.90 -11.98 -10.45
CA GLU A 124 0.30 -13.28 -10.13
C GLU A 124 -1.16 -13.14 -9.67
N HIS A 125 -1.51 -12.01 -9.07
CA HIS A 125 -2.84 -11.71 -8.54
C HIS A 125 -3.64 -10.72 -9.41
N SER A 126 -3.25 -10.55 -10.66
CA SER A 126 -3.85 -9.63 -11.65
C SER A 126 -5.37 -9.76 -11.81
N THR A 127 -5.93 -10.95 -11.59
CA THR A 127 -7.37 -11.18 -11.69
C THR A 127 -8.21 -10.43 -10.65
N ARG A 128 -7.57 -9.98 -9.57
CA ARG A 128 -8.21 -9.27 -8.44
C ARG A 128 -7.94 -7.77 -8.45
N TRP A 129 -7.25 -7.25 -9.47
CA TRP A 129 -6.92 -5.83 -9.58
C TRP A 129 -8.17 -5.05 -9.98
N GLU A 130 -8.53 -4.04 -9.19
CA GLU A 130 -9.59 -3.08 -9.52
C GLU A 130 -9.02 -1.75 -10.02
N GLU A 131 -7.87 -1.35 -9.49
CA GLU A 131 -7.17 -0.13 -9.89
C GLU A 131 -5.67 -0.39 -9.97
N LEU A 132 -5.03 0.13 -11.02
CA LEU A 132 -3.58 0.13 -11.16
C LEU A 132 -3.10 1.53 -11.53
N ALA A 133 -2.31 2.13 -10.65
CA ALA A 133 -1.45 3.27 -10.97
C ALA A 133 -0.01 2.77 -11.06
N LEU A 134 0.58 2.81 -12.25
CA LEU A 134 1.96 2.43 -12.48
C LEU A 134 2.73 3.64 -13.01
N ILE A 135 3.65 4.14 -12.19
CA ILE A 135 4.64 5.14 -12.59
C ILE A 135 5.93 4.35 -12.79
N SER A 136 6.21 4.07 -14.06
CA SER A 136 6.99 2.93 -14.48
C SER A 136 8.42 3.29 -14.87
N ILE A 137 9.28 2.31 -14.64
CA ILE A 137 10.57 2.13 -15.30
C ILE A 137 10.37 1.27 -16.57
N ALA A 138 11.26 1.37 -17.56
CA ALA A 138 11.08 0.69 -18.85
C ALA A 138 10.93 -0.85 -18.74
N SER A 139 11.50 -1.46 -17.71
CA SER A 139 11.50 -2.93 -17.49
C SER A 139 10.14 -3.53 -17.14
N PHE A 140 9.11 -2.74 -16.83
CA PHE A 140 7.76 -3.27 -16.56
C PHE A 140 6.88 -3.36 -17.81
N VAL A 141 7.29 -2.77 -18.94
CA VAL A 141 6.50 -2.77 -20.18
C VAL A 141 6.25 -4.20 -20.66
N SER A 142 7.28 -5.05 -20.68
CA SER A 142 7.16 -6.45 -21.09
C SER A 142 6.22 -7.28 -20.20
N ARG A 143 6.09 -6.90 -18.92
CA ARG A 143 5.17 -7.56 -17.97
C ARG A 143 3.73 -7.17 -18.21
N MET A 144 3.48 -5.93 -18.63
CA MET A 144 2.14 -5.49 -19.01
C MET A 144 1.59 -6.29 -20.18
N ASP A 145 2.44 -6.71 -21.13
CA ASP A 145 2.02 -7.59 -22.23
C ASP A 145 1.55 -8.96 -21.72
N ALA A 146 2.22 -9.51 -20.71
CA ALA A 146 1.85 -10.78 -20.09
C ALA A 146 0.53 -10.72 -19.28
N LEU A 147 0.06 -9.51 -18.94
CA LEU A 147 -1.21 -9.29 -18.26
C LEU A 147 -2.41 -9.23 -19.21
N ARG A 148 -2.19 -9.23 -20.52
CA ARG A 148 -3.26 -9.19 -21.51
C ARG A 148 -4.22 -10.37 -21.30
N GLY A 149 -5.52 -10.06 -21.17
CA GLY A 149 -6.57 -11.05 -20.91
C GLY A 149 -6.65 -11.55 -19.47
N ARG A 150 -5.84 -11.02 -18.53
CA ARG A 150 -5.82 -11.43 -17.11
C ARG A 150 -6.30 -10.33 -16.15
N LEU A 151 -7.02 -9.34 -16.65
CA LEU A 151 -7.47 -8.16 -15.90
C LEU A 151 -9.02 -8.04 -15.86
N PRO A 152 -9.78 -9.10 -15.51
CA PRO A 152 -11.24 -9.11 -15.58
C PRO A 152 -11.94 -8.15 -14.60
N ALA A 153 -11.29 -7.76 -13.51
CA ALA A 153 -11.85 -6.88 -12.48
C ALA A 153 -11.36 -5.42 -12.59
N LEU A 154 -10.46 -5.12 -13.55
CA LEU A 154 -9.79 -3.84 -13.62
C LEU A 154 -10.76 -2.76 -14.12
N LYS A 155 -10.93 -1.72 -13.29
CA LYS A 155 -11.83 -0.58 -13.56
C LYS A 155 -11.03 0.66 -13.95
N GLN A 156 -9.82 0.81 -13.41
CA GLN A 156 -8.98 1.99 -13.63
C GLN A 156 -7.53 1.59 -13.88
N LEU A 157 -6.95 2.19 -14.91
CA LEU A 157 -5.56 2.03 -15.29
C LEU A 157 -4.93 3.41 -15.51
N TRP A 158 -3.83 3.69 -14.81
CA TRP A 158 -2.99 4.85 -15.01
C TRP A 158 -1.56 4.41 -15.24
N LEU A 159 -1.03 4.78 -16.40
CA LEU A 159 0.36 4.52 -16.75
C LEU A 159 1.08 5.86 -16.93
N GLN A 160 2.23 6.00 -16.29
CA GLN A 160 3.18 7.06 -16.55
C GLN A 160 4.54 6.42 -16.79
N TRP A 161 5.25 6.85 -17.81
CA TRP A 161 6.61 6.40 -18.09
C TRP A 161 7.49 7.62 -18.30
N ALA A 162 8.75 7.54 -17.85
CA ALA A 162 9.75 8.54 -18.16
C ALA A 162 10.35 8.23 -19.53
N GLU A 163 10.23 9.13 -20.49
CA GLU A 163 11.12 9.12 -21.65
C GLU A 163 12.54 9.26 -21.14
N ALA A 164 13.43 8.34 -21.53
CA ALA A 164 14.84 8.45 -21.24
C ALA A 164 15.29 9.81 -21.78
N ALA A 165 15.54 10.76 -20.89
CA ALA A 165 16.03 12.07 -21.28
C ALA A 165 17.34 11.84 -22.04
N SER A 166 17.32 12.06 -23.35
CA SER A 166 18.53 12.21 -24.14
C SER A 166 19.39 13.25 -23.42
N HIS A 167 20.54 12.81 -22.90
CA HIS A 167 21.43 13.59 -22.06
C HIS A 167 21.69 15.00 -22.62
N GLN A 168 21.01 16.03 -22.10
CA GLN A 168 21.50 17.41 -22.11
C GLN A 168 20.95 18.17 -20.90
N GLY A 169 21.87 18.70 -20.09
CA GLY A 169 21.62 19.85 -19.22
C GLY A 169 21.15 19.51 -17.80
N VAL A 170 22.08 19.59 -16.86
CA VAL A 170 21.81 19.66 -15.42
C VAL A 170 20.97 20.91 -15.13
N ASP A 171 19.85 20.75 -14.44
CA ASP A 171 19.44 21.66 -13.37
C ASP A 171 18.62 20.87 -12.33
N SER A 172 19.18 20.82 -11.13
CA SER A 172 18.57 20.28 -9.93
C SER A 172 17.60 21.31 -9.36
N ILE A 173 16.29 21.02 -9.34
CA ILE A 173 15.36 21.65 -8.38
C ILE A 173 14.43 20.60 -7.76
N ASP A 174 14.28 20.80 -6.47
CA ASP A 174 13.69 20.03 -5.40
C ASP A 174 12.18 19.75 -5.55
N CYS A 175 11.75 18.84 -4.68
CA CYS A 175 10.53 18.08 -4.64
C CYS A 175 9.26 18.92 -4.39
N PHE A 176 8.14 18.43 -4.95
CA PHE A 176 6.77 18.90 -4.75
C PHE A 176 6.48 20.33 -5.23
N GLU A 177 6.06 20.45 -6.49
CA GLU A 177 4.75 21.01 -6.85
C GLU A 177 4.59 20.92 -8.37
N THR A 178 3.48 20.34 -8.82
CA THR A 178 2.99 20.41 -10.22
C THR A 178 4.03 20.10 -11.30
N CYS A 179 4.25 18.80 -11.59
CA CYS A 179 4.98 18.42 -12.79
C CYS A 179 4.27 18.97 -14.05
N HIS A 180 4.80 20.06 -14.57
CA HIS A 180 4.69 20.51 -15.95
C HIS A 180 5.84 19.86 -16.72
N CYS A 181 5.65 18.62 -17.16
CA CYS A 181 6.36 18.03 -18.28
C CYS A 181 5.30 17.29 -19.11
N GLU A 182 5.38 17.42 -20.43
CA GLU A 182 4.33 17.09 -21.39
C GLU A 182 3.60 15.77 -21.10
N LYS A 183 2.40 15.91 -20.56
CA LYS A 183 1.59 14.78 -20.07
C LYS A 183 0.88 14.12 -21.22
N ARG A 184 1.38 12.99 -21.71
CA ARG A 184 0.49 11.99 -22.33
C ARG A 184 -0.02 11.04 -21.26
N SER A 185 -1.09 11.46 -20.59
CA SER A 185 -1.92 10.54 -19.81
C SER A 185 -2.91 9.88 -20.76
N THR A 186 -2.78 8.57 -20.96
CA THR A 186 -3.80 7.80 -21.69
C THR A 186 -4.72 7.17 -20.65
N ARG A 187 -5.88 7.77 -20.43
CA ARG A 187 -6.96 7.13 -19.68
C ARG A 187 -7.59 6.08 -20.60
N ILE A 188 -7.28 4.81 -20.37
CA ILE A 188 -7.99 3.71 -21.02
C ILE A 188 -9.08 3.27 -20.04
N SER A 189 -10.28 3.83 -20.21
CA SER A 189 -11.49 3.27 -19.60
C SER A 189 -11.94 2.10 -20.47
N HIS A 190 -11.88 0.90 -19.92
CA HIS A 190 -12.45 -0.30 -20.52
C HIS A 190 -13.97 -0.35 -20.35
#